data_AF-A0A556MM47-F1
#
_entry.id   AF-A0A556MM47-F1
#
_cell.length_a   1.000
_cell.length_b   1.000
_cell.length_c   1.000
_cell.angle_alpha   90.00
_cell.angle_beta   90.00
_cell.angle_gamma   90.00
#
_symmetry.space_group_name_H-M   'P 1'
#
loop_
_entity.id
_entity.type
_entity.pdbx_description
1 polymer ?
#
loop_
_entity_poly.entity_id
_entity_poly.type
_entity_poly.pdbx_seq_one_letter_code
_entity_poly.pdbx_strand_id
1 'polypeptide(L)'
;MENYPITISKDQEVHHFEVGEYAHQDDDKCKFRVFENGVYVASFEPDNHDFLHICQNPGEIDEEILHLLADEIETHHPRGINKLKQ
;
A
#
# COMPACT_ATOMS: atom_id res chain seq x y z
N MET A 1 2.48 10.74 12.35
CA MET A 1 2.33 9.84 11.20
C MET A 1 3.01 8.56 11.60
N GLU A 2 2.24 7.49 11.82
CA GLU A 2 2.79 6.17 12.09
C GLU A 2 2.99 5.50 10.74
N ASN A 3 4.24 5.26 10.38
CA ASN A 3 4.57 4.40 9.25
C ASN A 3 4.76 2.99 9.79
N TYR A 4 4.29 1.98 9.07
CA TYR A 4 4.53 0.58 9.41
C TYR A 4 5.34 -0.10 8.30
N PRO A 5 6.32 -0.94 8.67
CA PRO A 5 7.08 -1.69 7.71
C PRO A 5 6.26 -2.88 7.18
N ILE A 6 6.29 -3.08 5.86
CA ILE A 6 5.77 -4.26 5.18
C ILE A 6 6.97 -4.97 4.54
N THR A 7 7.04 -6.29 4.68
CA THR A 7 8.09 -7.09 4.05
C THR A 7 7.46 -8.10 3.12
N ILE A 8 7.75 -7.99 1.83
CA ILE A 8 7.26 -8.93 0.80
C ILE A 8 8.42 -9.77 0.33
N SER A 9 8.23 -11.09 0.32
CA SER A 9 9.21 -12.04 -0.18
C SER A 9 8.67 -12.66 -1.47
N LYS A 10 9.27 -12.34 -2.62
CA LYS A 10 8.88 -12.86 -3.93
C LYS A 10 10.12 -13.35 -4.66
N ASP A 11 10.06 -14.54 -5.27
CA ASP A 11 11.13 -15.10 -6.11
C ASP A 11 12.54 -15.06 -5.50
N GLN A 12 12.65 -15.32 -4.18
CA GLN A 12 13.88 -15.26 -3.38
C GLN A 12 14.43 -13.85 -3.10
N GLU A 13 13.76 -12.80 -3.57
CA GLU A 13 14.04 -11.42 -3.22
C GLU A 13 13.12 -10.96 -2.09
N VAL A 14 13.69 -10.25 -1.13
CA VAL A 14 12.96 -9.69 0.02
C VAL A 14 12.95 -8.19 -0.13
N HIS A 15 11.76 -7.65 -0.36
CA HIS A 15 11.53 -6.22 -0.46
C HIS A 15 11.03 -5.67 0.88
N HIS A 16 11.69 -4.62 1.34
CA HIS A 16 11.35 -3.93 2.57
C HIS A 16 10.71 -2.59 2.24
N PHE A 17 9.41 -2.51 2.48
CA PHE A 17 8.60 -1.35 2.23
C PHE A 17 8.20 -0.69 3.55
N GLU A 18 7.99 0.62 3.52
CA GLU A 18 7.44 1.40 4.61
C GLU A 18 6.19 2.09 4.09
N VAL A 19 5.05 1.82 4.73
CA VAL A 19 3.78 2.44 4.36
C VAL A 19 3.38 3.46 5.41
N GLY A 20 3.05 4.66 4.95
CA GLY A 20 2.48 5.72 5.79
C GLY A 20 1.14 6.20 5.25
N GLU A 21 0.20 6.47 6.16
CA GLU A 21 -1.08 7.12 5.86
C GLU A 21 -0.93 8.66 5.93
N TYR A 22 -1.20 9.33 4.82
CA TYR A 22 -1.10 10.78 4.66
C TYR A 22 -2.46 11.37 4.30
N ALA A 23 -3.15 11.95 5.30
CA ALA A 23 -4.46 12.58 5.16
C ALA A 23 -4.40 14.09 4.83
N HIS A 24 -3.45 14.54 4.00
CA HIS A 24 -3.33 15.98 3.72
C HIS A 24 -4.53 16.49 2.91
N GLN A 25 -5.14 17.56 3.40
CA GLN A 25 -6.50 18.04 3.09
C GLN A 25 -6.69 18.74 1.73
N ASP A 26 -5.84 18.49 0.75
CA ASP A 26 -5.91 19.15 -0.55
C ASP A 26 -5.78 18.06 -1.64
N ASP A 27 -6.92 17.67 -2.21
CA ASP A 27 -7.06 16.98 -3.51
C ASP A 27 -6.49 15.56 -3.73
N ASP A 28 -5.59 15.03 -2.91
CA ASP A 28 -4.88 13.80 -3.27
C ASP A 28 -5.65 12.54 -2.88
N LYS A 29 -6.22 11.87 -3.90
CA LYS A 29 -6.84 10.55 -3.76
C LYS A 29 -5.86 9.52 -3.15
N CYS A 30 -4.54 9.71 -3.35
CA CYS A 30 -3.49 8.85 -2.84
C CYS A 30 -3.27 9.01 -1.32
N LYS A 31 -4.05 8.32 -0.48
CA LYS A 31 -3.92 8.36 0.99
C LYS A 31 -2.72 7.59 1.54
N PHE A 32 -2.27 6.55 0.86
CA PHE A 32 -1.19 5.68 1.33
C PHE A 32 0.05 5.90 0.48
N ARG A 33 1.19 6.09 1.12
CA ARG A 33 2.49 6.23 0.43
C ARG A 33 3.41 5.11 0.86
N VAL A 34 4.07 4.51 -0.13
CA VAL A 34 5.00 3.40 0.04
C VAL A 34 6.40 3.85 -0.31
N PHE A 35 7.31 3.57 0.60
CA PHE A 35 8.71 3.89 0.48
C PHE A 35 9.53 2.60 0.53
N GLU A 36 10.54 2.47 -0.31
CA GLU A 36 11.52 1.38 -0.26
C GLU A 36 12.87 2.02 0.05
N ASN A 37 13.54 1.61 1.13
CA ASN A 37 14.81 2.22 1.57
C ASN A 37 14.74 3.76 1.72
N GLY A 38 13.59 4.31 2.12
CA GLY A 38 13.34 5.76 2.23
C GLY A 38 13.06 6.48 0.91
N VAL A 39 13.01 5.77 -0.22
CA VAL A 39 12.66 6.32 -1.55
C VAL A 39 11.19 6.07 -1.82
N TYR A 40 10.46 7.09 -2.26
CA TYR A 40 9.05 6.95 -2.66
C TYR A 40 8.94 6.13 -3.95
N VAL A 41 8.33 4.95 -3.85
CA VAL A 41 8.23 3.99 -4.96
C VAL A 41 6.80 3.80 -5.46
N ALA A 42 5.81 3.91 -4.57
CA ALA A 42 4.41 3.71 -4.93
C ALA A 42 3.45 4.45 -3.98
N SER A 43 2.20 4.61 -4.38
CA SER A 43 1.12 5.08 -3.51
C SER A 43 -0.20 4.42 -3.86
N PHE A 44 -1.08 4.33 -2.86
CA PHE A 44 -2.40 3.74 -2.98
C PHE A 44 -3.49 4.73 -2.58
N GLU A 45 -4.62 4.62 -3.27
CA GLU A 45 -5.87 5.35 -3.00
C GLU A 45 -6.98 4.36 -2.66
N PRO A 46 -7.80 4.62 -1.63
CA PRO A 46 -9.04 3.88 -1.47
C PRO A 46 -10.06 4.32 -2.52
N ASP A 47 -10.64 3.37 -3.24
CA ASP A 47 -11.84 3.60 -4.07
C ASP A 47 -13.07 3.84 -3.16
N ASN A 48 -14.18 4.27 -3.77
CA ASN A 48 -15.53 4.38 -3.22
C ASN A 48 -16.05 3.09 -2.56
N HIS A 49 -15.41 1.94 -2.82
CA HIS A 49 -15.72 0.66 -2.19
C HIS A 49 -14.76 0.31 -1.03
N ASP A 50 -13.92 1.25 -0.58
CA ASP A 50 -12.87 1.05 0.44
C ASP A 50 -11.76 0.05 0.06
N PHE A 51 -11.66 -0.32 -1.23
CA PHE A 51 -10.55 -1.13 -1.74
C PHE A 51 -9.35 -0.27 -2.11
N LEU A 52 -8.15 -0.75 -1.80
CA LEU A 52 -6.93 -0.05 -2.16
C LEU A 52 -6.51 -0.29 -3.60
N HIS A 53 -6.46 0.80 -4.36
CA HIS A 53 -5.98 0.83 -5.73
C HIS A 53 -4.64 1.55 -5.85
N ILE A 54 -3.84 1.15 -6.83
CA ILE A 54 -2.58 1.80 -7.15
C ILE A 54 -2.87 3.21 -7.68
N CYS A 55 -2.41 4.22 -6.94
CA CYS A 55 -2.57 5.62 -7.31
C CYS A 55 -1.39 6.08 -8.17
N GLN A 56 -0.16 5.75 -7.75
CA GLN A 56 1.07 6.04 -8.51
C GLN A 56 2.09 4.93 -8.30
N ASN A 57 2.86 4.62 -9.34
CA ASN A 57 3.95 3.64 -9.31
C ASN A 57 5.22 4.19 -10.01
N PRO A 58 5.85 5.26 -9.49
CA PRO A 58 7.09 5.79 -10.07
C PRO A 58 8.28 4.85 -9.93
N GLY A 59 8.24 3.91 -8.97
CA GLY A 59 9.27 2.91 -8.75
C GLY A 59 9.24 1.74 -9.73
N GLU A 60 8.29 1.74 -10.68
CA GLU A 60 8.07 0.63 -11.63
C GLU A 60 8.00 -0.73 -10.93
N ILE A 61 7.39 -0.74 -9.74
CA ILE A 61 7.19 -1.94 -8.93
C ILE A 61 6.26 -2.89 -9.69
N ASP A 62 6.63 -4.17 -9.68
CA ASP A 62 5.85 -5.24 -10.32
C ASP A 62 4.41 -5.26 -9.80
N GLU A 63 3.46 -5.47 -10.71
CA GLU A 63 2.02 -5.44 -10.37
C GLU A 63 1.67 -6.45 -9.28
N GLU A 64 2.28 -7.64 -9.26
CA GLU A 64 2.01 -8.63 -8.20
C GLU A 64 2.50 -8.15 -6.84
N ILE A 65 3.65 -7.45 -6.78
CA ILE A 65 4.15 -6.84 -5.53
C ILE A 65 3.20 -5.74 -5.07
N LEU A 66 2.67 -4.93 -5.99
CA LEU A 66 1.68 -3.90 -5.67
C LEU A 66 0.38 -4.49 -5.13
N HIS A 67 -0.08 -5.61 -5.69
CA HIS A 67 -1.23 -6.34 -5.17
C HIS A 67 -0.96 -6.86 -3.75
N LEU A 68 0.20 -7.48 -3.50
CA LEU A 68 0.59 -7.93 -2.16
C LEU A 68 0.70 -6.77 -1.15
N LEU A 69 1.21 -5.61 -1.59
CA LEU A 69 1.23 -4.40 -0.78
C LEU A 69 -0.19 -3.96 -0.40
N ALA A 70 -1.11 -3.90 -1.36
CA ALA A 70 -2.49 -3.54 -1.09
C ALA A 70 -3.14 -4.49 -0.06
N ASP A 71 -2.99 -5.80 -0.24
CA ASP A 71 -3.50 -6.83 0.70
C ASP A 71 -2.94 -6.66 2.12
N GLU A 72 -1.64 -6.39 2.26
CA GLU A 72 -0.99 -6.18 3.56
C GLU A 72 -1.46 -4.87 4.23
N ILE A 73 -1.64 -3.80 3.45
CA ILE A 73 -2.17 -2.52 3.92
C ILE A 73 -3.63 -2.71 4.38
N GLU A 74 -4.46 -3.38 3.59
CA GLU A 74 -5.85 -3.70 3.96
C GLU A 74 -5.92 -4.58 5.22
N THR A 75 -5.00 -5.54 5.37
CA THR A 75 -4.90 -6.40 6.56
C THR A 75 -4.54 -5.60 7.80
N HIS A 76 -3.67 -4.60 7.66
CA HIS A 76 -3.27 -3.73 8.76
C HIS A 76 -4.35 -2.70 9.13
N HIS A 77 -5.24 -2.35 8.19
CA HIS A 77 -6.35 -1.44 8.42
C HIS A 77 -7.63 -2.21 8.80
N PRO A 78 -7.99 -2.30 10.10
CA PRO A 78 -9.17 -3.06 10.55
C PRO A 78 -10.52 -2.50 10.10
N ARG A 79 -10.53 -1.42 9.30
CA ARG A 79 -11.73 -0.80 8.72
C ARG A 79 -11.76 -1.07 7.22
N GLY A 80 -12.10 -2.29 6.81
CA GLY A 80 -12.34 -2.53 5.38
C GLY A 80 -12.45 -3.98 4.93
N ILE A 81 -11.88 -4.96 5.62
CA ILE A 81 -11.96 -6.33 5.11
C ILE A 81 -13.34 -6.92 5.40
N ASN A 82 -14.13 -6.93 4.33
CA ASN A 82 -15.24 -7.83 4.11
C ASN A 82 -14.80 -9.25 4.50
N LYS A 83 -15.12 -9.66 5.73
CA LYS A 83 -14.98 -11.05 6.19
C LYS A 83 -15.95 -11.93 5.41
N LEU A 84 -15.55 -12.39 4.24
CA LEU A 84 -16.10 -13.57 3.58
C LEU A 84 -14.88 -14.40 3.18
N LYS A 85 -14.29 -15.25 4.05
CA LYS A 85 -14.88 -16.42 4.71
C LYS A 85 -15.44 -17.44 3.70
N GLN A 86 -14.56 -18.19 3.02
CA GLN A 86 -14.45 -19.66 3.08
C GLN A 86 -13.55 -20.20 1.97
#